data_AF-A0AAD8C1Z2-F1
#
_entry.id   AF-A0AAD8C1Z2-F1
#
_cell.length_a   1.000
_cell.length_b   1.000
_cell.length_c   1.000
_cell.angle_alpha   90.00
_cell.angle_beta   90.00
_cell.angle_gamma   90.00
#
_symmetry.space_group_name_H-M   'P 1'
#
loop_
_entity.id
_entity.type
_entity.pdbx_description
1 polymer ?
#
loop_
_entity_poly.entity_id
_entity_poly.type
_entity_poly.pdbx_seq_one_letter_code
_entity_poly.pdbx_strand_id
1 'polypeptide(L)'
;VENGVTYVKDVFAQTKKMSTYLLAFVVSDFSYIETTTTDGVLCRAWARQEQVSSTAYALNITIKGLAFFEDLFGVSFPLPKL
;
A
#
# COMPACT_ATOMS: atom_id res chain seq x y z
N VAL A 1 -13.37 1.87 -28.42
CA VAL A 1 -12.04 2.04 -29.04
C VAL A 1 -12.11 3.32 -29.86
N GLU A 2 -11.91 4.47 -29.23
CA GLU A 2 -11.71 5.72 -29.97
C GLU A 2 -10.21 5.82 -30.25
N ASN A 3 -9.83 6.00 -31.52
CA ASN A 3 -8.45 6.22 -31.99
C ASN A 3 -7.43 5.09 -31.73
N GLY A 4 -7.86 3.83 -31.55
CA GLY A 4 -6.96 2.68 -31.41
C GLY A 4 -6.24 2.58 -30.06
N VAL A 5 -6.58 3.43 -29.10
CA VAL A 5 -6.06 3.39 -27.72
C VAL A 5 -6.99 2.52 -26.86
N THR A 6 -6.41 1.52 -26.20
CA THR A 6 -7.11 0.71 -25.18
C THR A 6 -6.94 1.37 -23.82
N TYR A 7 -8.05 1.67 -23.16
CA TYR A 7 -8.06 2.21 -21.80
C TYR A 7 -8.44 1.11 -20.81
N VAL A 8 -7.87 1.20 -19.61
CA VAL A 8 -8.22 0.35 -18.46
C VAL A 8 -8.86 1.25 -17.40
N LYS A 9 -9.89 0.74 -16.73
CA LYS A 9 -10.56 1.41 -15.62
C LYS A 9 -10.38 0.59 -14.35
N ASP A 10 -9.56 1.09 -13.44
CA ASP A 10 -9.43 0.53 -12.10
C ASP A 10 -10.52 1.07 -11.18
N VAL A 11 -11.17 0.17 -10.45
CA VAL A 11 -12.21 0.51 -9.46
C VAL A 11 -11.76 -0.02 -8.11
N PHE A 12 -11.54 0.90 -7.16
CA PHE A 12 -11.13 0.57 -5.79
C PHE A 12 -12.33 0.34 -4.88
N ALA A 13 -12.13 -0.46 -3.82
CA ALA A 13 -13.13 -0.67 -2.78
C ALA A 13 -13.48 0.65 -2.07
N GLN A 14 -14.70 0.73 -1.54
CA GLN A 14 -15.15 1.89 -0.76
C GLN A 14 -14.28 2.08 0.50
N THR A 15 -13.85 3.31 0.73
CA THR A 15 -13.06 3.65 1.92
C THR A 15 -13.91 3.73 3.18
N LYS A 16 -13.27 3.60 4.34
CA LYS A 16 -13.86 4.03 5.62
C LYS A 16 -14.00 5.57 5.63
N LYS A 17 -14.81 6.09 6.54
CA LYS A 17 -14.94 7.55 6.73
C LYS A 17 -13.56 8.15 7.04
N MET A 18 -13.11 9.07 6.20
CA MET A 18 -11.79 9.71 6.27
C MET A 18 -11.90 11.18 5.87
N SER A 19 -10.96 11.99 6.33
CA SER A 19 -10.84 13.39 5.92
C SER A 19 -10.39 13.48 4.45
N THR A 20 -10.82 14.53 3.74
CA THR A 20 -10.55 14.69 2.31
C THR A 20 -9.07 14.78 1.96
N TYR A 21 -8.23 15.31 2.86
CA TYR A 21 -6.78 15.45 2.65
C TYR A 21 -6.02 14.11 2.62
N LEU A 22 -6.65 13.00 2.99
CA LEU A 22 -6.06 11.67 2.96
C LEU A 22 -6.32 10.95 1.61
N LEU A 23 -7.07 11.56 0.69
CA LEU A 23 -7.34 10.98 -0.63
C LEU A 23 -6.04 10.89 -1.44
N ALA A 24 -5.73 9.70 -1.94
CA ALA A 24 -4.57 9.46 -2.79
C ALA A 24 -4.85 8.39 -3.86
N PHE A 25 -4.30 8.58 -5.05
CA PHE A 25 -4.19 7.58 -6.11
C PHE A 25 -2.95 7.88 -6.95
N VAL A 26 -2.38 6.85 -7.55
CA VAL A 26 -1.15 6.95 -8.36
C VAL A 26 -1.31 6.09 -9.60
N VAL A 27 -0.83 6.59 -10.74
CA VAL A 27 -0.67 5.84 -11.99
C VAL A 27 0.81 5.88 -12.34
N SER A 28 1.48 4.73 -12.29
CA SER A 28 2.91 4.61 -12.58
C SER A 28 3.26 3.20 -13.07
N ASP A 29 4.47 3.06 -13.58
CA ASP A 29 5.13 1.82 -13.96
C ASP A 29 6.02 1.27 -12.82
N PHE A 30 5.69 1.59 -11.57
CA PHE A 30 6.46 1.14 -10.41
C PHE A 30 6.33 -0.35 -10.18
N SER A 31 7.43 -0.93 -9.72
CA SER A 31 7.47 -2.28 -9.19
C SER A 31 7.41 -2.24 -7.67
N TYR A 32 7.14 -3.40 -7.07
CA TYR A 32 7.01 -3.52 -5.63
C TYR A 32 7.66 -4.78 -5.08
N ILE A 33 8.00 -4.72 -3.81
CA ILE A 33 8.19 -5.89 -2.95
C ILE A 33 7.08 -5.89 -1.90
N GLU A 34 6.74 -7.07 -1.40
CA GLU A 34 5.63 -7.23 -0.47
C GLU A 34 5.92 -8.21 0.65
N THR A 35 5.13 -8.08 1.70
CA THR A 35 5.13 -8.95 2.87
C THR A 35 3.75 -8.86 3.54
N THR A 36 3.45 -9.78 4.44
CA THR A 36 2.18 -9.81 5.16
C THR A 36 2.47 -9.83 6.66
N THR A 37 1.79 -8.97 7.42
CA THR A 37 1.90 -8.99 8.89
C THR A 37 1.26 -10.25 9.47
N THR A 38 1.57 -10.56 10.73
CA THR A 38 0.96 -11.69 11.46
C THR A 38 -0.56 -11.60 11.49
N ASP A 39 -1.10 -10.39 11.51
CA ASP A 39 -2.54 -10.10 11.55
C ASP A 39 -3.19 -10.03 10.15
N GLY A 40 -2.43 -10.36 9.10
CA GLY A 40 -2.94 -10.50 7.74
C GLY A 40 -2.97 -9.22 6.91
N VAL A 41 -2.32 -8.14 7.35
CA VAL A 41 -2.24 -6.90 6.58
C VAL A 41 -1.17 -7.03 5.50
N LEU A 42 -1.55 -6.85 4.24
CA LEU A 42 -0.62 -6.87 3.11
C LEU A 42 0.13 -5.54 3.01
N CYS A 43 1.46 -5.56 3.21
CA CYS A 43 2.31 -4.39 3.13
C CYS A 43 3.12 -4.39 1.82
N ARG A 44 3.11 -3.28 1.07
CA ARG A 44 3.89 -3.13 -0.18
C ARG A 44 4.75 -1.89 -0.17
N ALA A 45 6.00 -2.04 -0.57
CA ALA A 45 6.87 -0.91 -0.87
C ALA A 45 7.03 -0.77 -2.39
N TRP A 46 6.58 0.36 -2.94
CA TRP A 46 6.60 0.66 -4.37
C TRP A 46 7.75 1.61 -4.70
N ALA A 47 8.47 1.33 -5.79
CA ALA A 47 9.50 2.21 -6.31
C ALA A 47 9.73 1.94 -7.81
N ARG A 48 10.55 2.79 -8.45
CA ARG A 48 11.04 2.51 -9.80
C ARG A 48 11.76 1.16 -9.84
N GLN A 49 11.66 0.47 -10.97
CA GLN A 49 12.21 -0.87 -11.17
C GLN A 49 13.67 -0.98 -10.72
N GLU A 50 14.50 0.02 -11.03
CA GLU A 50 15.92 0.06 -10.70
C GLU A 50 16.22 0.29 -9.21
N GLN A 51 15.23 0.71 -8.41
CA GLN A 51 15.38 0.99 -6.97
C GLN A 51 14.51 0.12 -6.06
N VAL A 52 13.65 -0.75 -6.60
CA VAL A 52 12.69 -1.54 -5.81
C VAL A 52 13.39 -2.42 -4.75
N SER A 53 14.58 -2.95 -5.05
CA SER A 53 15.38 -3.74 -4.11
C SER A 53 15.83 -2.94 -2.87
N SER A 54 16.08 -1.63 -3.04
CA SER A 54 16.47 -0.72 -1.96
C SER A 54 15.35 -0.50 -0.94
N THR A 55 14.10 -0.85 -1.26
CA THR A 55 12.94 -0.66 -0.38
C THR A 55 12.79 -1.74 0.69
N ALA A 56 13.58 -2.81 0.64
CA ALA A 56 13.51 -3.95 1.58
C ALA A 56 13.66 -3.52 3.05
N TYR A 57 14.54 -2.56 3.32
CA TYR A 57 14.71 -2.03 4.66
C TYR A 57 13.46 -1.30 5.15
N ALA A 58 12.88 -0.42 4.32
CA ALA A 58 11.66 0.29 4.65
C ALA A 58 10.51 -0.69 4.94
N LEU A 59 10.33 -1.70 4.09
CA LEU A 59 9.29 -2.72 4.28
C LEU A 59 9.45 -3.49 5.60
N ASN A 60 10.67 -3.88 5.96
CA ASN A 60 10.96 -4.56 7.23
C ASN A 60 10.67 -3.68 8.46
N ILE A 61 10.99 -2.38 8.39
CA ILE A 61 10.67 -1.44 9.47
C ILE A 61 9.16 -1.20 9.56
N THR A 62 8.45 -1.10 8.44
CA THR A 62 6.99 -0.91 8.43
C THR A 62 6.25 -2.03 9.16
N ILE A 63 6.60 -3.31 8.95
CA ILE A 63 5.94 -4.42 9.68
C ILE A 63 6.16 -4.29 11.18
N LYS A 64 7.41 -4.04 11.60
CA LYS A 64 7.77 -3.95 13.01
C LYS A 64 7.10 -2.74 13.67
N GLY A 65 7.07 -1.61 12.97
CA GLY A 65 6.41 -0.39 13.42
C GLY A 65 4.90 -0.57 13.53
N LEU A 66 4.28 -1.24 12.56
CA LEU A 66 2.84 -1.52 12.60
C LEU A 66 2.49 -2.38 13.81
N ALA A 67 3.16 -3.51 14.00
CA ALA A 67 2.95 -4.39 15.16
C ALA A 67 3.18 -3.67 16.49
N PHE A 68 4.23 -2.84 16.57
CA PHE A 68 4.50 -2.04 17.76
C PHE A 68 3.37 -1.03 18.06
N PHE A 69 2.85 -0.33 17.05
CA PHE A 69 1.77 0.63 17.26
C PHE A 69 0.43 -0.05 17.56
N GLU A 70 0.16 -1.21 16.99
CA GLU A 70 -1.04 -1.99 17.32
C GLU A 70 -1.02 -2.44 18.78
N ASP A 71 0.11 -2.93 19.29
CA ASP A 71 0.30 -3.28 20.71
C ASP A 71 0.20 -2.04 21.61
N LEU A 72 0.90 -0.97 21.26
CA LEU A 72 0.95 0.27 22.04
C LEU A 72 -0.44 0.91 22.20
N PHE A 73 -1.23 0.97 21.12
CA PHE A 73 -2.54 1.61 21.13
C PHE A 73 -3.67 0.64 21.48
N GLY A 74 -3.42 -0.68 21.47
CA GLY A 74 -4.44 -1.71 21.69
C GLY A 74 -5.52 -1.73 20.60
N VAL A 75 -5.20 -1.25 19.39
CA VAL A 75 -6.13 -1.14 18.26
C VAL A 75 -5.45 -1.65 16.99
N SER A 76 -6.06 -2.66 16.36
CA SER A 76 -5.59 -3.21 15.09
C SER A 76 -5.76 -2.25 13.92
N PHE A 77 -4.87 -2.36 12.95
CA PHE A 77 -4.91 -1.57 11.73
C PHE A 77 -6.21 -1.83 10.95
N PRO A 78 -6.98 -0.78 10.61
CA PRO A 78 -8.35 -0.95 10.16
C PRO A 78 -8.51 -1.33 8.68
N LEU A 79 -7.43 -1.36 7.89
CA LEU A 79 -7.47 -1.57 6.43
C LEU A 79 -6.77 -2.88 6.05
N PRO A 80 -7.15 -3.52 4.93
CA PRO A 80 -6.59 -4.82 4.55
C PRO A 80 -5.15 -4.75 4.00
N LYS A 81 -4.68 -3.55 3.64
CA LYS A 81 -3.35 -3.34 3.05
C LYS A 81 -2.76 -2.00 3.42
N LEU A 82 -1.43 -1.92 3.39
CA LEU A 82 -0.63 -0.73 3.59
C LEU A 82 0.40 -0.55 2.47
#